data_AF-A0A0F8JD39-F1
#
_entry.id   AF-A0A0F8JD39-F1
#
_cell.length_a   1.000
_cell.length_b   1.000
_cell.length_c   1.000
_cell.angle_alpha   90.00
_cell.angle_beta   90.00
_cell.angle_gamma   90.00
#
_symmetry.space_group_name_H-M   'P 1'
#
loop_
_entity.id
_entity.type
_entity.pdbx_description
1 polymer ?
#
loop_
_entity_poly.entity_id
_entity_poly.type
_entity_poly.pdbx_seq_one_letter_code
_entity_poly.pdbx_strand_id
1 'polypeptide(L)'
;MDIEGYAKRALKKDPSNETGLEEQLASRILEIKSISSKRAHEIAAAVICEAKATLHTKGDVLSPTISGVAMGEFGVGSRGTGDFYVHSKLGEVIGNTGAVVDSSQLDDSGVVKIGDEYLVVTIDGIHSRLSDFPFLSGFHVARAALRDVYSMGARPLAMLSDIHVADDGDVAKIFDHIAGITTVSELTGIPLITGSTLRIGGDMVIGERMT
;
A
#
# COMPACT_ATOMS: atom_id res chain seq x y z
N MET A 1 13.39 -3.10 -2.49
CA MET A 1 13.92 -2.23 -3.56
C MET A 1 12.97 -2.27 -4.73
N ASP A 2 12.60 -1.10 -5.25
CA ASP A 2 11.85 -0.97 -6.51
C ASP A 2 12.82 -1.10 -7.70
N ILE A 3 12.84 -2.28 -8.33
CA ILE A 3 13.76 -2.59 -9.44
C ILE A 3 13.21 -2.12 -10.79
N GLU A 4 11.88 -2.04 -10.97
CA GLU A 4 11.27 -1.47 -12.16
C GLU A 4 11.52 0.04 -12.25
N GLY A 5 11.31 0.77 -11.15
CA GLY A 5 11.62 2.20 -11.09
C GLY A 5 13.11 2.47 -11.29
N TYR A 6 13.99 1.58 -10.82
CA TYR A 6 15.42 1.64 -11.14
C TYR A 6 15.66 1.52 -12.65
N ALA A 7 15.09 0.50 -13.29
CA ALA A 7 15.21 0.28 -14.73
C ALA A 7 14.68 1.47 -15.54
N LYS A 8 13.49 1.99 -15.20
CA LYS A 8 12.87 3.16 -15.84
C LYS A 8 13.77 4.40 -15.76
N ARG A 9 14.41 4.66 -14.61
CA ARG A 9 15.33 5.80 -14.45
C ARG A 9 16.59 5.61 -15.31
N ALA A 10 17.16 4.41 -15.35
CA ALA A 10 18.33 4.11 -16.15
C ALA A 10 18.05 4.26 -17.66
N LEU A 11 16.95 3.67 -18.14
CA LEU A 11 16.52 3.76 -19.54
C LEU A 11 16.20 5.20 -19.97
N LYS A 12 15.65 6.04 -19.09
CA LYS A 12 15.45 7.48 -19.39
C LYS A 12 16.77 8.24 -19.54
N LYS A 13 17.82 7.83 -18.82
CA LYS A 13 19.14 8.49 -18.84
C LYS A 13 19.97 8.04 -20.05
N ASP A 14 19.98 6.74 -20.34
CA ASP A 14 20.70 6.16 -21.46
C ASP A 14 19.90 4.96 -22.02
N PRO A 15 19.03 5.20 -23.02
CA PRO A 15 18.22 4.15 -23.62
C PRO A 15 19.04 3.08 -24.36
N SER A 16 20.30 3.35 -24.68
CA SER A 16 21.14 2.48 -25.51
C SER A 16 21.89 1.41 -24.72
N ASN A 17 22.01 1.59 -23.40
CA ASN A 17 22.81 0.73 -22.53
C ASN A 17 21.98 -0.35 -21.82
N GLU A 18 21.24 -1.15 -22.59
CA GLU A 18 20.41 -2.23 -22.03
C GLU A 18 21.27 -3.33 -21.40
N THR A 19 22.36 -3.74 -22.06
CA THR A 19 23.26 -4.78 -21.54
C THR A 19 23.91 -4.38 -20.22
N GLY A 20 24.40 -3.14 -20.12
CA GLY A 20 24.97 -2.65 -18.86
C GLY A 20 23.93 -2.49 -17.75
N LEU A 21 22.68 -2.16 -18.11
CA LEU A 21 21.57 -2.10 -17.16
C LEU A 21 21.20 -3.50 -16.64
N GLU A 22 21.16 -4.51 -17.52
CA GLU A 22 20.86 -5.89 -17.14
C GLU A 22 21.88 -6.42 -16.12
N GLU A 23 23.17 -6.23 -16.38
CA GLU A 23 24.26 -6.61 -15.47
C GLU A 23 24.12 -5.92 -14.10
N GLN A 24 23.83 -4.62 -14.10
CA GLN A 24 23.63 -3.88 -12.85
C GLN A 24 22.40 -4.36 -12.07
N LEU A 25 21.28 -4.61 -12.76
CA LEU A 25 20.07 -5.13 -12.13
C LEU A 25 20.29 -6.53 -11.58
N ALA A 26 20.92 -7.42 -12.35
CA ALA A 26 21.24 -8.78 -11.90
C ALA A 26 22.12 -8.75 -10.63
N SER A 27 23.15 -7.90 -10.60
CA SER A 27 23.98 -7.70 -9.41
C SER A 27 23.16 -7.26 -8.20
N ARG A 28 22.26 -6.29 -8.35
CA ARG A 28 21.41 -5.79 -7.25
C ARG A 28 20.36 -6.81 -6.79
N ILE A 29 19.84 -7.61 -7.71
CA ILE A 29 18.93 -8.70 -7.37
C ILE A 29 19.68 -9.73 -6.51
N LEU A 30 20.91 -10.09 -6.85
CA LEU A 30 21.73 -11.02 -6.08
C LEU A 30 22.15 -10.50 -4.69
N GLU A 31 22.14 -9.17 -4.47
CA GLU A 31 22.36 -8.58 -3.13
C GLU A 31 21.21 -8.89 -2.16
N ILE A 32 20.00 -9.15 -2.67
CA ILE A 32 18.79 -9.34 -1.87
C ILE A 32 18.30 -10.79 -1.96
N LYS A 33 18.24 -11.36 -3.16
CA LYS A 33 17.68 -12.69 -3.41
C LYS A 33 18.77 -13.75 -3.45
N SER A 34 18.55 -14.85 -2.72
CA SER A 34 19.40 -16.05 -2.77
C SER A 34 19.05 -16.94 -3.97
N ILE A 35 19.41 -16.49 -5.18
CA ILE A 35 19.12 -17.19 -6.45
C ILE A 35 20.38 -17.35 -7.31
N SER A 36 20.29 -18.16 -8.37
CA SER A 36 21.40 -18.30 -9.31
C SER A 36 21.60 -17.02 -10.15
N SER A 37 22.86 -16.76 -10.53
CA SER A 37 23.17 -15.64 -11.44
C SER A 37 22.34 -15.70 -12.72
N LYS A 38 22.21 -16.87 -13.34
CA LYS A 38 21.33 -17.07 -14.51
C LYS A 38 19.90 -16.58 -14.23
N ARG A 39 19.33 -16.94 -13.09
CA ARG A 39 17.97 -16.52 -12.73
C ARG A 39 17.87 -15.02 -12.47
N ALA A 40 18.90 -14.41 -11.87
CA ALA A 40 18.96 -12.96 -11.68
C ALA A 40 18.97 -12.20 -13.01
N HIS A 41 19.71 -12.68 -14.01
CA HIS A 41 19.69 -12.13 -15.38
C HIS A 41 18.32 -12.30 -16.05
N GLU A 42 17.68 -13.46 -15.92
CA GLU A 42 16.32 -13.66 -16.45
C GLU A 42 15.31 -12.66 -15.86
N ILE A 43 15.38 -12.40 -14.55
CA ILE A 43 14.53 -11.40 -13.88
C ILE A 43 14.89 -9.99 -14.35
N ALA A 44 16.18 -9.64 -14.41
CA ALA A 44 16.64 -8.34 -14.87
C ALA A 44 16.15 -8.03 -16.30
N ALA A 45 16.25 -9.00 -17.21
CA ALA A 45 15.76 -8.87 -18.58
C ALA A 45 14.23 -8.68 -18.64
N ALA A 46 13.47 -9.42 -17.82
CA ALA A 46 12.02 -9.25 -17.71
C ALA A 46 11.64 -7.85 -17.19
N VAL A 47 12.32 -7.37 -16.15
CA VAL A 47 12.13 -6.03 -15.58
C VAL A 47 12.39 -4.94 -16.63
N ILE A 48 13.46 -5.07 -17.44
CA ILE A 48 13.76 -4.14 -18.53
C ILE A 48 12.66 -4.15 -19.59
N CYS A 49 12.16 -5.34 -19.96
CA CYS A 49 11.06 -5.48 -20.91
C CYS A 49 9.79 -4.74 -20.43
N GLU A 50 9.37 -4.98 -19.19
CA GLU A 50 8.20 -4.34 -18.58
C GLU A 50 8.39 -2.81 -18.43
N ALA A 51 9.60 -2.39 -18.03
CA ALA A 51 9.94 -0.97 -17.96
C ALA A 51 9.78 -0.29 -19.33
N LYS A 52 10.27 -0.90 -20.41
CA LYS A 52 10.14 -0.38 -21.78
C LYS A 52 8.68 -0.31 -22.23
N ALA A 53 7.87 -1.30 -21.89
CA ALA A 53 6.45 -1.34 -22.26
C ALA A 53 5.65 -0.17 -21.67
N THR A 54 6.06 0.37 -20.52
CA THR A 54 5.33 1.41 -19.78
C THR A 54 6.00 2.79 -19.82
N LEU A 55 7.19 2.94 -20.40
CA LEU A 55 7.96 4.18 -20.40
C LEU A 55 7.39 5.31 -21.27
N HIS A 56 6.69 4.96 -22.34
CA HIS A 56 6.24 5.89 -23.38
C HIS A 56 4.74 5.82 -23.62
N THR A 57 3.97 5.48 -22.59
CA THR A 57 2.50 5.53 -22.66
C THR A 57 2.04 6.97 -22.93
N LYS A 58 1.00 7.12 -23.75
CA LYS A 58 0.43 8.41 -24.13
C LYS A 58 -1.09 8.38 -23.97
N GLY A 59 -1.65 9.50 -23.57
CA GLY A 59 -3.08 9.69 -23.40
C GLY A 59 -3.43 10.12 -21.98
N ASP A 60 -4.53 10.86 -21.86
CA ASP A 60 -4.91 11.58 -20.65
C ASP A 60 -5.15 10.65 -19.46
N VAL A 61 -5.61 9.42 -19.71
CA VAL A 61 -5.85 8.40 -18.67
C VAL A 61 -4.58 7.60 -18.34
N LEU A 62 -3.59 7.60 -19.22
CA LEU A 62 -2.35 6.81 -19.09
C LEU A 62 -1.17 7.61 -18.53
N SER A 63 -1.29 8.94 -18.48
CA SER A 63 -0.24 9.84 -18.03
C SER A 63 -0.64 10.51 -16.71
N PRO A 64 0.11 10.30 -15.61
CA PRO A 64 -0.21 10.94 -14.34
C PRO A 64 0.10 12.44 -14.38
N THR A 65 -0.65 13.22 -13.61
CA THR A 65 -0.28 14.62 -13.32
C THR A 65 0.94 14.65 -12.41
N ILE A 66 1.98 15.41 -12.79
CA ILE A 66 3.23 15.50 -12.03
C ILE A 66 3.25 16.78 -11.21
N SER A 67 3.22 16.66 -9.88
CA SER A 67 3.31 17.81 -8.95
C SER A 67 4.73 18.35 -8.78
N GLY A 68 5.75 17.51 -9.00
CA GLY A 68 7.15 17.86 -8.75
C GLY A 68 7.58 17.89 -7.28
N VAL A 69 6.72 17.45 -6.35
CA VAL A 69 7.03 17.43 -4.90
C VAL A 69 6.87 16.02 -4.34
N ALA A 70 7.87 15.54 -3.58
CA ALA A 70 7.82 14.20 -3.00
C ALA A 70 6.98 14.16 -1.72
N MET A 71 6.37 12.99 -1.42
CA MET A 71 5.56 12.76 -0.21
C MET A 71 6.30 13.15 1.08
N GLY A 72 7.59 12.79 1.19
CA GLY A 72 8.40 13.10 2.36
C GLY A 72 8.74 14.58 2.50
N GLU A 73 8.96 15.29 1.39
CA GLU A 73 9.20 16.75 1.39
C GLU A 73 7.92 17.50 1.74
N PHE A 74 6.79 17.02 1.24
CA PHE A 74 5.48 17.59 1.54
C PHE A 74 4.98 17.24 2.95
N GLY A 75 5.52 16.18 3.56
CA GLY A 75 5.16 15.76 4.92
C GLY A 75 3.85 14.98 5.01
N VAL A 76 3.42 14.31 3.95
CA VAL A 76 2.21 13.47 3.98
C VAL A 76 2.43 12.24 4.86
N GLY A 77 1.47 11.92 5.72
CA GLY A 77 1.56 10.88 6.75
C GLY A 77 2.28 11.32 8.03
N SER A 78 2.66 12.60 8.16
CA SER A 78 3.33 13.13 9.37
C SER A 78 2.38 13.81 10.37
N ARG A 79 1.08 13.93 10.06
CA ARG A 79 0.11 14.73 10.82
C ARG A 79 0.47 16.22 10.93
N GLY A 80 1.30 16.71 10.00
CA GLY A 80 1.69 18.12 9.88
C GLY A 80 0.87 18.89 8.84
N THR A 81 1.22 20.16 8.60
CA THR A 81 0.47 21.05 7.68
C THR A 81 0.29 20.49 6.27
N GLY A 82 1.34 19.89 5.69
CA GLY A 82 1.24 19.32 4.35
C GLY A 82 0.37 18.06 4.29
N ASP A 83 0.30 17.31 5.39
CA ASP A 83 -0.61 16.18 5.52
C ASP A 83 -2.07 16.64 5.45
N PHE A 84 -2.44 17.62 6.29
CA PHE A 84 -3.78 18.20 6.28
C PHE A 84 -4.14 18.84 4.93
N TYR A 85 -3.18 19.48 4.27
CA TYR A 85 -3.39 20.05 2.94
C TYR A 85 -3.67 18.97 1.89
N VAL A 86 -2.92 17.87 1.87
CA VAL A 86 -3.23 16.78 0.93
C VAL A 86 -4.60 16.21 1.22
N HIS A 87 -4.95 15.97 2.49
CA HIS A 87 -6.27 15.43 2.84
C HIS A 87 -7.41 16.37 2.44
N SER A 88 -7.26 17.69 2.57
CA SER A 88 -8.29 18.63 2.07
C SER A 88 -8.41 18.59 0.55
N LYS A 89 -7.30 18.43 -0.18
CA LYS A 89 -7.32 18.25 -1.64
C LYS A 89 -7.93 16.93 -2.08
N LEU A 90 -7.78 15.86 -1.30
CA LEU A 90 -8.51 14.61 -1.55
C LEU A 90 -10.03 14.85 -1.51
N GLY A 91 -10.51 15.60 -0.50
CA GLY A 91 -11.92 16.01 -0.43
C GLY A 91 -12.39 16.81 -1.65
N GLU A 92 -11.57 17.75 -2.15
CA GLU A 92 -11.88 18.52 -3.37
C GLU A 92 -11.93 17.64 -4.63
N VAL A 93 -11.04 16.66 -4.76
CA VAL A 93 -10.99 15.73 -5.91
C VAL A 93 -12.18 14.78 -5.91
N ILE A 94 -12.57 14.28 -4.73
CA ILE A 94 -13.76 13.42 -4.56
C ILE A 94 -15.03 14.22 -4.83
N GLY A 95 -15.08 15.47 -4.36
CA GLY A 95 -16.22 16.35 -4.51
C GLY A 95 -17.39 15.97 -3.59
N ASN A 96 -18.57 16.51 -3.89
CA ASN A 96 -19.77 16.27 -3.08
C ASN A 96 -20.27 14.84 -3.27
N THR A 97 -20.46 14.12 -2.16
CA THR A 97 -20.97 12.75 -2.17
C THR A 97 -22.42 12.70 -1.64
N GLY A 98 -23.07 11.54 -1.78
CA GLY A 98 -24.37 11.29 -1.12
C GLY A 98 -24.24 10.85 0.35
N ALA A 99 -23.03 10.86 0.91
CA ALA A 99 -22.77 10.45 2.28
C ALA A 99 -23.16 11.56 3.28
N VAL A 100 -23.48 11.15 4.50
CA VAL A 100 -23.82 12.04 5.62
C VAL A 100 -22.56 12.65 6.21
N VAL A 101 -21.51 11.83 6.32
CA VAL A 101 -20.15 12.23 6.68
C VAL A 101 -19.26 11.73 5.56
N ASP A 102 -18.57 12.66 4.90
CA ASP A 102 -17.67 12.36 3.78
C ASP A 102 -16.27 12.93 4.00
N SER A 103 -15.39 12.72 3.02
CA SER A 103 -13.98 13.12 3.09
C SER A 103 -13.77 14.63 3.26
N SER A 104 -14.77 15.48 3.00
CA SER A 104 -14.63 16.93 3.21
C SER A 104 -14.62 17.32 4.69
N GLN A 105 -15.17 16.46 5.56
CA GLN A 105 -15.28 16.69 7.00
C GLN A 105 -14.00 16.28 7.74
N LEU A 106 -13.13 15.48 7.12
CA LEU A 106 -11.87 14.98 7.70
C LEU A 106 -12.06 14.27 9.05
N ASP A 107 -13.15 13.53 9.19
CA ASP A 107 -13.49 12.75 10.39
C ASP A 107 -12.84 11.34 10.34
N ASP A 108 -12.91 10.60 11.45
CA ASP A 108 -12.31 9.26 11.60
C ASP A 108 -12.99 8.20 10.71
N SER A 109 -14.21 8.46 10.22
CA SER A 109 -14.99 7.51 9.41
C SER A 109 -15.95 8.21 8.44
N GLY A 110 -16.34 7.49 7.39
CA GLY A 110 -17.45 7.88 6.52
C GLY A 110 -18.78 7.32 7.02
N VAL A 111 -19.88 8.04 6.76
CA VAL A 111 -21.23 7.65 7.21
C VAL A 111 -22.22 7.76 6.07
N VAL A 112 -23.00 6.71 5.83
CA VAL A 112 -24.15 6.72 4.90
C VAL A 112 -25.44 6.36 5.64
N LYS A 113 -26.57 6.88 5.17
CA LYS A 113 -27.88 6.57 5.75
C LYS A 113 -28.52 5.37 5.06
N ILE A 114 -29.06 4.43 5.84
CA ILE A 114 -29.77 3.24 5.36
C ILE A 114 -31.11 3.15 6.09
N GLY A 115 -32.20 3.51 5.41
CA GLY A 115 -33.52 3.62 6.05
C GLY A 115 -33.47 4.64 7.19
N ASP A 116 -33.75 4.19 8.41
CA ASP A 116 -33.68 5.01 9.64
C ASP A 116 -32.35 4.84 10.40
N GLU A 117 -31.43 4.02 9.90
CA GLU A 117 -30.13 3.74 10.51
C GLU A 117 -28.97 4.41 9.75
N TYR A 118 -27.80 4.41 10.37
CA TYR A 118 -26.55 4.90 9.77
C TYR A 118 -25.52 3.76 9.71
N LEU A 119 -24.90 3.59 8.55
CA LEU A 119 -23.75 2.72 8.37
C LEU A 119 -22.48 3.55 8.44
N VAL A 120 -21.62 3.22 9.38
CA VAL A 120 -20.30 3.83 9.56
C VAL A 120 -19.24 2.89 8.97
N VAL A 121 -18.35 3.44 8.16
CA VAL A 121 -17.26 2.70 7.52
C VAL A 121 -15.97 3.45 7.73
N THR A 122 -14.93 2.72 8.14
CA THR A 122 -13.57 3.24 8.27
C THR A 122 -12.56 2.27 7.66
N ILE A 123 -11.38 2.79 7.36
CA ILE A 123 -10.23 2.03 6.92
C ILE A 123 -9.01 2.58 7.65
N ASP A 124 -8.21 1.69 8.22
CA ASP A 124 -6.95 2.04 8.85
C ASP A 124 -5.84 1.13 8.32
N GLY A 125 -4.62 1.68 8.29
CA GLY A 125 -3.45 1.03 7.73
C GLY A 125 -2.38 0.77 8.78
N ILE A 126 -1.46 -0.13 8.49
CA ILE A 126 -0.31 -0.35 9.36
C ILE A 126 0.81 0.64 9.06
N HIS A 127 1.56 1.01 10.08
CA HIS A 127 2.86 1.62 9.83
C HIS A 127 3.84 0.52 9.41
N SER A 128 4.51 0.70 8.26
CA SER A 128 5.50 -0.25 7.73
C SER A 128 6.68 -0.59 8.67
N ARG A 129 6.84 0.12 9.80
CA ARG A 129 7.81 -0.21 10.85
C ARG A 129 7.40 -1.44 11.67
N LEU A 130 6.13 -1.82 11.61
CA LEU A 130 5.60 -3.04 12.21
C LEU A 130 5.77 -4.27 11.31
N SER A 131 6.43 -4.12 10.15
CA SER A 131 6.70 -5.22 9.23
C SER A 131 7.52 -6.36 9.84
N ASP A 132 8.26 -6.09 10.91
CA ASP A 132 9.06 -7.10 11.64
C ASP A 132 8.30 -7.66 12.87
N PHE A 133 7.09 -7.15 13.11
CA PHE A 133 6.22 -7.58 14.21
C PHE A 133 4.80 -7.88 13.69
N PRO A 134 4.61 -8.86 12.78
CA PRO A 134 3.38 -8.96 12.01
C PRO A 134 2.15 -9.20 12.89
N PHE A 135 2.28 -10.03 13.93
CA PHE A 135 1.22 -10.22 14.93
C PHE A 135 0.80 -8.92 15.61
N LEU A 136 1.76 -8.14 16.12
CA LEU A 136 1.47 -6.85 16.74
C LEU A 136 0.89 -5.87 15.71
N SER A 137 1.34 -5.94 14.47
CA SER A 137 0.80 -5.16 13.36
C SER A 137 -0.70 -5.42 13.18
N GLY A 138 -1.09 -6.70 13.09
CA GLY A 138 -2.50 -7.11 12.94
C GLY A 138 -3.34 -6.76 14.17
N PHE A 139 -2.79 -7.02 15.36
CA PHE A 139 -3.46 -6.70 16.62
C PHE A 139 -3.74 -5.21 16.78
N HIS A 140 -2.77 -4.35 16.45
CA HIS A 140 -2.93 -2.91 16.60
C HIS A 140 -3.81 -2.29 15.51
N VAL A 141 -3.70 -2.72 14.24
CA VAL A 141 -4.53 -2.15 13.17
C VAL A 141 -6.01 -2.50 13.34
N ALA A 142 -6.33 -3.73 13.74
CA ALA A 142 -7.71 -4.11 14.03
C ALA A 142 -8.30 -3.24 15.16
N ARG A 143 -7.55 -3.02 16.23
CA ARG A 143 -7.98 -2.14 17.33
C ARG A 143 -8.14 -0.70 16.88
N ALA A 144 -7.27 -0.22 16.00
CA ALA A 144 -7.32 1.15 15.52
C ALA A 144 -8.56 1.39 14.64
N ALA A 145 -8.81 0.52 13.67
CA ALA A 145 -10.03 0.54 12.86
C ALA A 145 -11.30 0.43 13.71
N LEU A 146 -11.35 -0.47 14.70
CA LEU A 146 -12.52 -0.58 15.58
C LEU A 146 -12.73 0.67 16.43
N ARG A 147 -11.66 1.28 16.95
CA ARG A 147 -11.73 2.51 17.76
C ARG A 147 -12.35 3.65 16.96
N ASP A 148 -12.02 3.77 15.69
CA ASP A 148 -12.52 4.84 14.82
C ASP A 148 -14.03 4.66 14.54
N VAL A 149 -14.53 3.43 14.45
CA VAL A 149 -16.00 3.18 14.44
C VAL A 149 -16.64 3.53 15.78
N TYR A 150 -15.99 3.18 16.90
CA TYR A 150 -16.50 3.50 18.23
C TYR A 150 -16.52 5.01 18.50
N SER A 151 -15.55 5.79 18.00
CA SER A 151 -15.51 7.25 18.19
C SER A 151 -16.69 7.95 17.51
N MET A 152 -17.22 7.37 16.42
CA MET A 152 -18.46 7.82 15.78
C MET A 152 -19.74 7.43 16.54
N GLY A 153 -19.63 6.76 17.68
CA GLY A 153 -20.77 6.27 18.44
C GLY A 153 -21.46 5.05 17.82
N ALA A 154 -20.84 4.38 16.86
CA ALA A 154 -21.37 3.20 16.21
C ALA A 154 -20.89 1.90 16.86
N ARG A 155 -21.67 0.83 16.66
CA ARG A 155 -21.28 -0.53 17.06
C ARG A 155 -20.67 -1.24 15.85
N PRO A 156 -19.41 -1.68 15.89
CA PRO A 156 -18.83 -2.44 14.79
C PRO A 156 -19.54 -3.77 14.61
N LEU A 157 -19.70 -4.19 13.35
CA LEU A 157 -20.42 -5.42 12.97
C LEU A 157 -19.53 -6.46 12.32
N ALA A 158 -18.46 -6.03 11.64
CA ALA A 158 -17.52 -6.89 10.95
C ALA A 158 -16.21 -6.15 10.67
N MET A 159 -15.15 -6.90 10.39
CA MET A 159 -13.86 -6.43 9.92
C MET A 159 -13.51 -7.07 8.57
N LEU A 160 -12.66 -6.41 7.81
CA LEU A 160 -11.95 -6.96 6.66
C LEU A 160 -10.47 -6.62 6.75
N SER A 161 -9.61 -7.37 6.06
CA SER A 161 -8.16 -7.14 6.06
C SER A 161 -7.60 -7.14 4.65
N ASP A 162 -6.83 -6.12 4.29
CA ASP A 162 -5.98 -6.10 3.10
C ASP A 162 -4.52 -6.10 3.57
N ILE A 163 -3.73 -7.08 3.10
CA ILE A 163 -2.32 -7.24 3.49
C ILE A 163 -1.45 -7.42 2.26
N HIS A 164 -0.37 -6.65 2.19
CA HIS A 164 0.58 -6.72 1.09
C HIS A 164 1.97 -7.07 1.62
N VAL A 165 2.61 -8.07 1.00
CA VAL A 165 3.96 -8.52 1.36
C VAL A 165 4.85 -8.44 0.13
N ALA A 166 6.05 -7.88 0.25
CA ALA A 166 7.01 -7.81 -0.85
C ALA A 166 7.51 -9.20 -1.28
N ASP A 167 8.13 -9.30 -2.45
CA ASP A 167 8.43 -10.57 -3.13
C ASP A 167 9.28 -11.57 -2.33
N ASP A 168 10.16 -11.06 -1.45
CA ASP A 168 11.03 -11.88 -0.61
C ASP A 168 10.51 -12.03 0.83
N GLY A 169 9.34 -11.44 1.14
CA GLY A 169 8.78 -11.51 2.48
C GLY A 169 8.30 -12.92 2.83
N ASP A 170 8.61 -13.35 4.05
CA ASP A 170 8.15 -14.64 4.55
C ASP A 170 6.61 -14.68 4.62
N VAL A 171 6.02 -15.74 4.06
CA VAL A 171 4.57 -15.97 4.06
C VAL A 171 4.02 -16.05 5.50
N ALA A 172 4.84 -16.44 6.48
CA ALA A 172 4.49 -16.43 7.90
C ALA A 172 4.03 -15.06 8.40
N LYS A 173 4.52 -13.96 7.81
CA LYS A 173 4.07 -12.61 8.16
C LYS A 173 2.56 -12.44 7.97
N ILE A 174 1.99 -13.07 6.94
CA ILE A 174 0.55 -13.04 6.67
C ILE A 174 -0.21 -13.76 7.79
N PHE A 175 0.22 -14.98 8.13
CA PHE A 175 -0.44 -15.76 9.17
C PHE A 175 -0.37 -15.08 10.55
N ASP A 176 0.80 -14.56 10.91
CA ASP A 176 0.98 -13.82 12.16
C ASP A 176 0.10 -12.57 12.20
N HIS A 177 0.05 -11.81 11.10
CA HIS A 177 -0.80 -10.63 10.99
C HIS A 177 -2.29 -10.97 11.18
N ILE A 178 -2.78 -12.00 10.48
CA ILE A 178 -4.16 -12.46 10.62
C ILE A 178 -4.44 -13.00 12.02
N ALA A 179 -3.48 -13.68 12.66
CA ALA A 179 -3.61 -14.12 14.05
C ALA A 179 -3.77 -12.93 15.02
N GLY A 180 -3.03 -11.84 14.79
CA GLY A 180 -3.19 -10.59 15.53
C GLY A 180 -4.58 -9.98 15.39
N ILE A 181 -5.11 -9.91 14.17
CA ILE A 181 -6.49 -9.45 13.90
C ILE A 181 -7.52 -10.37 14.56
N THR A 182 -7.35 -11.69 14.43
CA THR A 182 -8.27 -12.69 14.95
C THR A 182 -8.32 -12.66 16.47
N THR A 183 -7.20 -12.37 17.14
CA THR A 183 -7.19 -12.13 18.59
C THR A 183 -8.14 -11.00 18.99
N VAL A 184 -8.16 -9.90 18.23
CA VAL A 184 -9.10 -8.79 18.47
C VAL A 184 -10.53 -9.21 18.15
N SER A 185 -10.73 -9.97 17.07
CA SER A 185 -12.03 -10.52 16.70
C SER A 185 -12.63 -11.37 17.84
N GLU A 186 -11.86 -12.30 18.40
CA GLU A 186 -12.29 -13.16 19.50
C GLU A 186 -12.61 -12.38 20.76
N LEU A 187 -11.77 -11.41 21.13
CA LEU A 187 -11.96 -10.59 22.34
C LEU A 187 -13.18 -9.66 22.25
N THR A 188 -13.55 -9.24 21.05
CA THR A 188 -14.63 -8.27 20.83
C THR A 188 -15.92 -8.89 20.32
N GLY A 189 -15.88 -10.14 19.85
CA GLY A 189 -16.99 -10.81 19.17
C GLY A 189 -17.31 -10.25 17.78
N ILE A 190 -16.44 -9.39 17.22
CA ILE A 190 -16.62 -8.81 15.89
C ILE A 190 -15.87 -9.68 14.87
N PRO A 191 -16.54 -10.30 13.89
CA PRO A 191 -15.91 -11.24 12.98
C PRO A 191 -15.05 -10.56 11.90
N LEU A 192 -13.91 -11.16 11.56
CA LEU A 192 -13.19 -10.90 10.30
C LEU A 192 -13.87 -11.69 9.18
N ILE A 193 -14.52 -11.00 8.23
CA ILE A 193 -15.43 -11.65 7.27
C ILE A 193 -14.89 -11.77 5.85
N THR A 194 -13.86 -10.99 5.49
CA THR A 194 -13.27 -11.00 4.16
C THR A 194 -11.89 -10.35 4.17
N GLY A 195 -11.18 -10.43 3.05
CA GLY A 195 -9.90 -9.78 2.89
C GLY A 195 -9.26 -9.95 1.53
N SER A 196 -8.06 -9.38 1.39
CA SER A 196 -7.22 -9.43 0.20
C SER A 196 -5.76 -9.67 0.60
N THR A 197 -5.02 -10.34 -0.28
CA THR A 197 -3.59 -10.60 -0.10
C THR A 197 -2.89 -10.39 -1.42
N LEU A 198 -1.94 -9.46 -1.43
CA LEU A 198 -1.21 -9.06 -2.63
C LEU A 198 0.30 -9.05 -2.38
N ARG A 199 1.04 -9.13 -3.48
CA ARG A 199 2.49 -8.95 -3.47
C ARG A 199 2.81 -7.50 -3.85
N ILE A 200 3.57 -6.78 -3.01
CA ILE A 200 3.93 -5.38 -3.27
C ILE A 200 4.67 -5.31 -4.61
N GLY A 201 4.11 -4.59 -5.59
CA GLY A 201 4.71 -4.43 -6.92
C GLY A 201 4.96 -5.73 -7.68
N GLY A 202 4.30 -6.83 -7.30
CA GLY A 202 4.59 -8.14 -7.88
C GLY A 202 6.05 -8.55 -7.66
N ASP A 203 6.71 -8.97 -8.72
CA ASP A 203 8.13 -9.34 -8.75
C ASP A 203 9.06 -8.13 -8.98
N MET A 204 8.49 -6.93 -9.09
CA MET A 204 9.22 -5.68 -9.34
C MET A 204 9.65 -4.94 -8.07
N VAL A 205 9.20 -5.40 -6.89
CA VAL A 205 9.64 -4.87 -5.60
C VAL A 205 10.15 -6.01 -4.73
N ILE A 206 11.47 -6.13 -4.69
CA ILE A 206 12.19 -7.16 -3.93
C ILE A 206 12.43 -6.72 -2.47
N GLY A 207 12.59 -7.67 -1.56
CA GLY A 207 12.73 -7.45 -0.13
C GLY A 207 11.52 -7.95 0.68
N GLU A 208 11.53 -7.69 1.99
CA GLU A 208 10.68 -8.42 2.94
C GLU A 208 9.58 -7.56 3.59
N ARG A 209 9.36 -6.35 3.07
CA ARG A 209 8.46 -5.37 3.68
C ARG A 209 7.00 -5.82 3.59
N MET A 210 6.23 -5.50 4.62
CA MET A 210 4.79 -5.69 4.72
C MET A 210 4.09 -4.34 4.93
N THR A 211 2.94 -4.16 4.29
CA THR A 211 2.07 -2.97 4.39
C THR A 211 0.60 -3.34 4.41
#